data_AF-A0A9D1M197-F1
#
_entry.id   AF-A0A9D1M197-F1
#
_cell.length_a   1.000
_cell.length_b   1.000
_cell.length_c   1.000
_cell.angle_alpha   90.00
_cell.angle_beta   90.00
_cell.angle_gamma   90.00
#
_symmetry.space_group_name_H-M   'P 1'
#
loop_
_entity.id
_entity.type
_entity.pdbx_description
1 polymer ?
#
loop_
_entity_poly.entity_id
_entity_poly.type
_entity_poly.pdbx_seq_one_letter_code
_entity_poly.pdbx_strand_id
1 'polypeptide(L)'
;MGTYYIPRNLRGETRILYVFTVKSLITTAIGGILVGGPLFLLIGMLLGQKVAGFIVMGVCAVIGWAIGAIKIPTVSSLPFTKNVGGESLDEIIRRYIKFKANKKVYTYVNLKPELNTKEKEEK
;
A
#
# COMPACT_ATOMS: atom_id res chain seq x y z
N MET A 1 -37.82 13.30 0.03
CA MET A 1 -37.25 11.95 0.18
C MET A 1 -35.75 12.07 0.03
N GLY A 2 -35.00 11.91 1.13
CA GLY A 2 -33.56 12.10 1.14
C GLY A 2 -32.86 11.00 0.37
N THR A 3 -32.03 11.38 -0.59
CA THR A 3 -31.19 10.45 -1.35
C THR A 3 -30.17 9.83 -0.39
N TYR A 4 -30.37 8.56 -0.05
CA TYR A 4 -29.40 7.83 0.77
C TYR A 4 -28.13 7.63 -0.05
N TYR A 5 -26.98 8.01 0.52
CA TYR A 5 -25.68 7.85 -0.14
C TYR A 5 -25.41 6.35 -0.27
N ILE A 6 -25.61 5.79 -1.47
CA ILE A 6 -25.15 4.43 -1.78
C ILE A 6 -23.62 4.50 -1.77
N PRO A 7 -22.93 3.79 -0.86
CA PRO A 7 -21.48 3.78 -0.83
C PRO A 7 -20.98 3.28 -2.20
N ARG A 8 -20.25 4.15 -2.92
CA ARG A 8 -19.73 3.91 -4.28
C ARG A 8 -18.74 2.74 -4.38
N ASN A 9 -18.45 2.06 -3.26
CA ASN A 9 -17.60 0.89 -3.25
C ASN A 9 -17.89 0.03 -2.01
N LEU A 10 -18.75 -0.99 -2.18
CA LEU A 10 -18.96 -2.08 -1.21
C LEU A 10 -17.99 -3.26 -1.47
N ARG A 11 -16.83 -3.06 -2.13
CA ARG A 11 -15.86 -4.16 -2.29
C ARG A 11 -15.18 -4.48 -0.97
N GLY A 12 -15.79 -5.40 -0.22
CA GLY A 12 -15.12 -6.23 0.77
C GLY A 12 -15.77 -6.21 2.14
N GLU A 13 -16.93 -6.85 2.28
CA GLU A 13 -17.28 -7.54 3.53
C GLU A 13 -16.23 -8.67 3.70
N THR A 14 -15.48 -8.79 4.80
CA THR A 14 -15.84 -8.74 6.21
C THR A 14 -14.82 -7.95 7.04
N ARG A 15 -15.25 -7.38 8.18
CA ARG A 15 -14.44 -6.51 9.07
C ARG A 15 -13.11 -7.10 9.56
N ILE A 16 -12.92 -8.42 9.53
CA ILE A 16 -11.66 -9.10 9.90
C ILE A 16 -10.66 -9.15 8.72
N LEU A 17 -11.15 -9.22 7.47
CA LEU A 17 -10.36 -9.29 6.24
C LEU A 17 -9.76 -7.93 5.85
N TYR A 18 -10.12 -6.85 6.54
CA TYR A 18 -9.50 -5.54 6.30
C TYR A 18 -8.05 -5.50 6.82
N VAL A 19 -7.79 -6.18 7.95
CA VAL A 19 -6.48 -6.33 8.58
C VAL A 19 -5.69 -7.48 7.90
N PHE A 20 -6.38 -8.57 7.55
CA PHE A 20 -5.84 -9.73 6.82
C PHE A 20 -6.39 -9.83 5.39
N THR A 21 -6.20 -8.78 4.59
CA THR A 21 -6.49 -8.84 3.16
C THR A 21 -5.52 -9.82 2.48
N VAL A 22 -5.94 -10.49 1.39
CA VAL A 22 -5.09 -11.42 0.62
C VAL A 22 -3.71 -10.80 0.29
N LYS A 23 -3.69 -9.50 -0.03
CA LYS A 23 -2.45 -8.73 -0.24
C LYS A 23 -1.55 -8.70 1.00
N SER A 24 -2.09 -8.38 2.18
CA SER A 24 -1.29 -8.35 3.41
C SER A 24 -0.86 -9.75 3.85
N LEU A 25 -1.67 -10.78 3.57
CA LEU A 25 -1.29 -12.18 3.80
C LEU A 25 -0.09 -12.60 2.93
N ILE A 26 -0.10 -12.26 1.63
CA ILE A 26 1.00 -12.56 0.71
C ILE A 26 2.28 -11.81 1.13
N THR A 27 2.20 -10.52 1.48
CA THR A 27 3.39 -9.77 1.90
C THR A 27 3.93 -10.25 3.25
N THR A 28 3.06 -10.75 4.14
CA THR A 28 3.47 -11.41 5.38
C THR A 28 4.18 -12.73 5.11
N ALA A 29 3.67 -13.55 4.19
CA ALA A 29 4.33 -14.80 3.80
C ALA A 29 5.72 -14.53 3.21
N ILE A 30 5.87 -13.50 2.39
CA ILE A 30 7.18 -13.08 1.85
C ILE A 30 8.10 -12.57 2.98
N GLY A 31 7.60 -11.70 3.87
CA GLY A 31 8.38 -11.16 4.98
C GLY A 31 8.81 -12.24 6.00
N GLY A 32 7.93 -13.18 6.30
CA GLY A 32 8.17 -14.25 7.27
C GLY A 32 8.99 -15.41 6.72
N ILE A 33 8.64 -15.94 5.54
CA ILE A 33 9.27 -17.15 4.98
C ILE A 33 10.50 -16.80 4.14
N LEU A 34 10.38 -15.85 3.21
CA LEU A 34 11.46 -15.53 2.26
C LEU A 34 12.58 -14.69 2.90
N VAL A 35 12.23 -13.76 3.80
CA VAL A 35 13.20 -12.89 4.48
C VAL A 35 13.51 -13.38 5.90
N GLY A 36 12.47 -13.67 6.68
CA GLY A 36 12.61 -14.15 8.06
C GLY A 36 13.13 -15.59 8.17
N GLY A 37 12.81 -16.48 7.22
CA GLY A 37 13.22 -17.88 7.23
C GLY A 37 14.73 -18.07 7.15
N PRO A 38 15.46 -17.44 6.21
CA PRO A 38 16.91 -17.47 6.17
C PRO A 38 17.56 -16.91 7.43
N LEU A 39 17.00 -15.83 8.00
CA LEU A 39 17.47 -15.25 9.26
C LEU A 39 17.25 -16.20 10.45
N PHE A 40 16.12 -16.90 10.49
CA PHE A 40 15.85 -17.96 11.47
C PHE A 40 16.83 -19.12 11.34
N LEU A 41 17.13 -19.58 10.13
CA LEU A 41 18.09 -20.66 9.91
C LEU A 41 19.50 -20.23 10.36
N LEU A 42 19.90 -18.99 10.05
CA LEU A 42 21.21 -18.48 10.44
C LEU A 42 21.34 -18.26 11.95
N ILE A 43 20.31 -17.79 12.64
CA ILE A 43 20.40 -17.50 14.08
C ILE A 43 20.01 -18.72 14.93
N GLY A 44 18.99 -19.46 14.51
CA GLY A 44 18.48 -20.63 15.23
C GLY A 44 19.33 -21.87 15.04
N MET A 45 19.96 -22.06 13.87
CA MET A 45 20.72 -23.28 13.55
C MET A 45 22.23 -23.07 13.69
N LEU A 46 22.79 -21.94 13.24
CA LEU A 46 24.23 -21.68 13.31
C LEU A 46 24.69 -21.21 14.71
N LEU A 47 23.88 -20.39 15.39
CA LEU A 47 24.20 -19.84 16.71
C LEU A 47 23.55 -20.64 17.87
N GLY A 48 22.78 -21.68 17.56
CA GLY A 48 22.11 -22.55 18.54
C GLY A 48 20.95 -21.90 19.32
N GLN A 49 20.60 -20.65 19.04
CA GLN A 49 19.60 -19.87 19.77
C GLN A 49 18.25 -19.88 19.05
N LYS A 50 17.53 -21.01 19.16
CA LYS A 50 16.25 -21.23 18.48
C LYS A 50 15.20 -20.18 18.83
N VAL A 51 15.11 -19.77 20.10
CA VAL A 51 14.13 -18.77 20.58
C VAL A 51 14.39 -17.39 19.95
N ALA A 52 15.64 -16.96 19.89
CA ALA A 52 16.01 -15.68 19.27
C ALA A 52 15.68 -15.66 17.77
N GLY A 53 15.89 -16.78 17.07
CA GLY A 53 15.51 -16.92 15.66
C GLY A 53 14.00 -16.71 15.44
N PHE A 54 13.16 -17.30 16.29
CA PHE A 54 11.70 -17.15 16.17
C PHE A 54 11.25 -15.69 16.41
N ILE A 55 11.89 -14.98 17.34
CA ILE A 55 11.61 -13.57 17.60
C ILE A 55 11.93 -12.73 16.36
N VAL A 56 13.12 -12.92 15.77
CA VAL A 56 13.53 -12.18 14.56
C VAL A 56 12.59 -12.47 13.38
N MET A 57 12.24 -13.74 13.17
CA MET A 57 11.29 -14.14 12.14
C MET A 57 9.90 -13.50 12.37
N GLY A 58 9.43 -13.45 13.61
CA GLY A 58 8.17 -12.80 13.98
C GLY A 58 8.18 -11.30 13.69
N VAL A 59 9.26 -10.60 14.02
CA VAL A 59 9.41 -9.16 13.71
C VAL A 59 9.41 -8.93 12.19
N CYS A 60 10.15 -9.73 11.42
CA CYS A 60 10.14 -9.63 9.96
C CYS A 60 8.75 -9.89 9.35
N ALA A 61 8.00 -10.85 9.90
CA ALA A 61 6.63 -11.12 9.47
C ALA A 61 5.69 -9.93 9.75
N VAL A 62 5.79 -9.30 10.92
CA VAL A 62 4.99 -8.11 11.27
C VAL A 62 5.31 -6.94 10.35
N ILE A 63 6.58 -6.74 10.00
CA ILE A 63 6.99 -5.69 9.05
C ILE A 63 6.44 -5.99 7.64
N GLY A 64 6.53 -7.24 7.18
CA GLY A 64 5.96 -7.66 5.90
C GLY A 64 4.43 -7.50 5.84
N TRP A 65 3.75 -7.76 6.95
CA TRP A 65 2.32 -7.50 7.10
C TRP A 65 1.99 -6.01 7.01
N ALA A 66 2.74 -5.17 7.73
CA ALA A 66 2.55 -3.72 7.78
C ALA A 66 2.61 -3.08 6.38
N ILE A 67 3.52 -3.53 5.52
CA ILE A 67 3.64 -3.02 4.13
C ILE A 67 2.36 -3.27 3.31
N GLY A 68 1.73 -4.43 3.49
CA GLY A 68 0.52 -4.80 2.74
C GLY A 68 -0.79 -4.30 3.38
N ALA A 69 -0.80 -4.06 4.70
CA ALA A 69 -1.99 -3.68 5.46
C ALA A 69 -2.13 -2.16 5.65
N ILE A 70 -1.03 -1.42 5.81
CA ILE A 70 -1.09 0.02 6.09
C ILE A 70 -1.47 0.78 4.82
N LYS A 71 -2.54 1.58 4.92
CA LYS A 71 -2.90 2.60 3.95
C LYS A 71 -2.51 3.95 4.55
N ILE A 72 -1.92 4.84 3.74
CA ILE A 72 -1.49 6.14 4.26
C ILE A 72 -2.74 7.01 4.48
N PRO A 73 -3.06 7.38 5.73
CA PRO A 73 -4.14 8.32 5.99
C PRO A 73 -3.74 9.71 5.51
N THR A 74 -4.66 10.44 4.89
CA THR A 74 -4.49 11.88 4.62
C THR A 74 -4.52 12.62 5.96
N VAL A 75 -3.37 12.97 6.51
CA VAL A 75 -3.29 13.82 7.70
C VAL A 75 -2.97 15.24 7.25
N SER A 76 -3.91 16.16 7.45
CA SER A 76 -3.81 17.56 7.00
C SER A 76 -2.56 18.30 7.54
N SER A 77 -1.97 17.79 8.62
CA SER A 77 -0.75 18.32 9.24
C SER A 77 0.56 17.94 8.54
N LEU A 78 0.61 16.87 7.73
CA LEU A 78 1.85 16.47 7.02
C LEU A 78 1.68 16.69 5.51
N PRO A 79 2.35 17.69 4.92
CA PRO A 79 2.16 18.08 3.52
C PRO A 79 2.51 16.96 2.52
N PHE A 80 3.43 16.05 2.87
CA PHE A 80 3.75 14.89 2.02
C PHE A 80 2.61 13.86 1.93
N THR A 81 1.76 13.76 2.96
CA THR A 81 0.62 12.83 2.97
C THR A 81 -0.59 13.39 2.23
N LYS A 82 -0.63 14.69 1.93
CA LYS A 82 -1.71 15.32 1.18
C LYS A 82 -1.75 14.86 -0.28
N ASN A 83 -0.57 14.64 -0.88
CA ASN A 83 -0.44 14.22 -2.28
C ASN A 83 -0.48 12.70 -2.47
N VAL A 84 -0.34 11.93 -1.39
CA VAL A 84 -0.17 10.46 -1.42
C VAL A 84 -1.23 9.76 -0.55
N GLY A 85 -2.07 10.52 0.15
CA GLY A 85 -3.03 9.97 1.09
C GLY A 85 -4.22 9.33 0.38
N GLY A 86 -4.67 8.20 0.91
CA GLY A 86 -5.67 7.34 0.27
C GLY A 86 -5.07 6.29 -0.67
N GLU A 87 -3.81 6.42 -1.09
CA GLU A 87 -3.10 5.38 -1.84
C GLU A 87 -2.55 4.27 -0.90
N SER A 88 -2.38 3.08 -1.46
CA SER A 88 -1.80 1.93 -0.75
C SER A 88 -0.27 1.93 -0.81
N LEU A 89 0.41 1.47 0.25
CA LEU A 89 1.88 1.41 0.30
C LEU A 89 2.49 0.60 -0.85
N ASP A 90 1.89 -0.52 -1.25
CA ASP A 90 2.36 -1.33 -2.40
C ASP A 90 2.36 -0.50 -3.70
N GLU A 91 1.36 0.34 -3.91
CA GLU A 91 1.27 1.15 -5.12
C GLU A 91 2.35 2.23 -5.17
N ILE A 92 2.67 2.84 -4.02
CA ILE A 92 3.77 3.79 -3.86
C ILE A 92 5.11 3.10 -4.13
N ILE A 93 5.32 1.91 -3.56
CA ILE A 93 6.54 1.12 -3.75
C ILE A 93 6.71 0.74 -5.23
N ARG A 94 5.65 0.27 -5.89
CA ARG A 94 5.67 -0.05 -7.32
C ARG A 94 5.93 1.18 -8.18
N ARG A 95 5.32 2.32 -7.87
CA ARG A 95 5.55 3.59 -8.56
C ARG A 95 7.01 4.01 -8.41
N TYR A 96 7.57 3.88 -7.21
CA TYR A 96 8.97 4.16 -6.94
C TYR A 96 9.91 3.23 -7.71
N ILE A 97 9.68 1.91 -7.72
CA ILE A 97 10.50 0.96 -8.48
C ILE A 97 10.45 1.26 -9.97
N LYS A 98 9.25 1.52 -10.53
CA LYS A 98 9.09 1.89 -11.95
C LYS A 98 9.78 3.21 -12.28
N PHE A 99 9.70 4.18 -11.38
CA PHE A 99 10.41 5.46 -11.51
C PHE A 99 11.92 5.25 -11.47
N LYS A 100 12.45 4.44 -10.56
CA LYS A 100 13.89 4.15 -10.51
C LYS A 100 14.39 3.43 -11.77
N ALA A 101 13.59 2.52 -12.33
CA ALA A 101 13.93 1.77 -13.53
C ALA A 101 13.90 2.61 -14.81
N ASN A 102 12.86 3.42 -15.02
CA ASN A 102 12.65 4.15 -16.28
C ASN A 102 12.94 5.66 -16.18
N LYS A 103 13.06 6.22 -14.98
CA LYS A 103 13.19 7.67 -14.67
C LYS A 103 12.14 8.57 -15.33
N LYS A 104 11.05 8.00 -15.83
CA LYS A 104 9.94 8.70 -16.50
C LYS A 104 8.79 8.92 -15.51
N VAL A 105 8.28 10.14 -15.47
CA VAL A 105 7.07 10.50 -14.70
C VAL A 105 5.89 10.51 -15.66
N TYR A 106 4.97 9.56 -15.51
CA TYR A 106 3.71 9.56 -16.23
C TYR A 106 2.75 10.51 -15.52
N THR A 107 2.58 11.70 -16.09
CA THR A 107 1.58 12.66 -15.64
C THR A 107 0.41 12.57 -16.60
N TYR A 108 -0.82 12.61 -16.10
CA TYR A 108 -1.96 12.84 -16.97
C TYR A 108 -1.74 14.21 -17.62
N VAL A 109 -1.67 14.24 -18.95
CA VAL A 109 -1.79 15.51 -19.68
C VAL A 109 -3.15 16.06 -19.24
N ASN A 110 -3.15 17.23 -18.61
CA ASN A 110 -4.40 17.92 -18.32
C ASN A 110 -5.04 18.28 -19.66
N LEU A 111 -5.81 17.37 -20.25
CA LEU A 111 -6.90 17.72 -21.15
C LEU A 111 -8.01 18.34 -20.30
N LYS A 112 -7.69 19.47 -19.65
CA LYS A 112 -8.70 20.44 -19.23
C LYS A 112 -8.94 21.36 -20.43
N PRO A 113 -10.17 21.80 -20.62
CA PRO A 113 -11.00 21.38 -21.72
C PRO A 113 -11.19 22.56 -22.68
N GLU A 114 -10.93 22.36 -23.97
CA GLU A 114 -11.36 23.32 -25.00
C GLU A 114 -12.90 23.40 -25.16
N LEU A 115 -13.66 22.78 -24.25
CA LEU A 115 -15.13 22.83 -24.21
C LEU A 115 -15.67 24.11 -23.54
N ASN A 116 -14.85 24.94 -22.86
CA ASN A 116 -15.34 26.17 -22.24
C ASN A 116 -15.27 27.42 -23.15
N THR A 117 -14.77 27.28 -24.38
CA THR A 117 -14.73 28.40 -25.34
C THR A 117 -15.93 28.39 -26.29
N LYS A 118 -16.54 27.23 -26.54
CA LYS A 118 -17.68 27.08 -27.47
C LYS A 118 -19.02 27.55 -26.88
N GLU A 119 -19.23 27.46 -25.57
CA GLU A 119 -20.48 27.94 -24.93
C GLU A 119 -20.54 29.47 -24.74
N LYS A 120 -19.44 30.19 -24.96
CA LYS A 120 -19.41 31.67 -24.84
C LYS A 120 -19.70 32.41 -26.15
N GLU A 121 -19.71 31.74 -27.29
CA GLU A 121 -19.98 32.35 -28.60
C GLU A 121 -21.46 32.26 -29.02
N GLU A 122 -22.32 31.60 -28.24
CA GLU A 122 -23.73 31.36 -28.57
C GLU A 122 -24.73 32.07 -27.63
N LYS A 123 -24.31 33.19 -27.03
CA LYS A 123 -25.18 34.10 -26.25
C LYS A 123 -25.22 35.50 -26.82
#